data_AF-A0AAD9K1U4-F1
#
_entry.id   AF-A0AAD9K1U4-F1
#
_cell.length_a   1.000
_cell.length_b   1.000
_cell.length_c   1.000
_cell.angle_alpha   90.00
_cell.angle_beta   90.00
_cell.angle_gamma   90.00
#
_symmetry.space_group_name_H-M   'P 1'
#
loop_
_entity.id
_entity.type
_entity.pdbx_description
1 polymer ?
#
loop_
_entity_poly.entity_id
_entity_poly.type
_entity_poly.pdbx_seq_one_letter_code
_entity_poly.pdbx_strand_id
1 'polypeptide(L)'
;MIVKKEADIAIGGIAITKSRESVVDFTTPFHQEPSAVLLLLQARRWLFFYEVFKSNTWICIGCLPILMTLVLCLVYAIMYQHINWPTIPVTFAHVCFGNILCQIEMPFKTLDGLADDKEYTLVIQRSTTREILFKNAKHGVYRKLWEKIQQYPKRSLVNSTTAAMTNLQREPKIAYLADKTDLKQHRSDKLCSDGVFLPEEFYNSGFGLVLKHRAPYEKQFNLM
;
A
#
# COMPACT_ATOMS: atom_id res chain seq x y z
N MET A 1 -1.80 -33.78 -5.96
CA MET A 1 -2.90 -34.18 -5.08
C MET A 1 -4.19 -34.43 -5.86
N ILE A 2 -5.01 -33.42 -6.20
CA ILE A 2 -6.33 -33.64 -6.85
C ILE A 2 -6.23 -34.39 -8.18
N VAL A 3 -5.41 -33.91 -9.12
CA VAL A 3 -5.22 -34.56 -10.45
C VAL A 3 -4.68 -35.98 -10.32
N LYS A 4 -3.83 -36.24 -9.31
CA LYS A 4 -3.28 -37.57 -9.02
C LYS A 4 -4.26 -38.49 -8.29
N LYS A 5 -5.48 -38.02 -8.02
CA LYS A 5 -6.52 -38.70 -7.23
C LYS A 5 -6.14 -39.00 -5.77
N GLU A 6 -5.11 -38.35 -5.24
CA GLU A 6 -4.66 -38.48 -3.83
C GLU A 6 -5.56 -37.72 -2.85
N ALA A 7 -6.38 -36.79 -3.34
CA ALA A 7 -7.36 -36.04 -2.56
C ALA A 7 -8.61 -35.76 -3.39
N ASP A 8 -9.78 -35.77 -2.77
CA ASP A 8 -11.10 -35.55 -3.40
C ASP A 8 -11.45 -34.07 -3.58
N ILE A 9 -11.10 -33.26 -2.60
CA ILE A 9 -11.42 -31.83 -2.53
C ILE A 9 -10.18 -31.07 -2.05
N ALA A 10 -9.93 -29.89 -2.61
CA ALA A 10 -9.00 -28.92 -2.03
C ALA A 10 -9.73 -27.63 -1.69
N ILE A 11 -9.59 -27.21 -0.43
CA ILE A 11 -10.18 -26.01 0.14
C ILE A 11 -9.05 -25.00 0.36
N GLY A 12 -9.22 -23.78 -0.13
CA GLY A 12 -8.26 -22.69 0.05
C GLY A 12 -8.50 -21.52 -0.89
N GLY A 13 -7.64 -20.50 -0.82
CA GLY A 13 -7.63 -19.36 -1.75
C GLY A 13 -7.12 -19.77 -3.14
N ILE A 14 -7.85 -20.64 -3.83
CA ILE A 14 -7.46 -21.17 -5.13
C ILE A 14 -8.20 -20.40 -6.22
N ALA A 15 -7.45 -19.57 -6.95
CA ALA A 15 -7.98 -18.86 -8.11
C ALA A 15 -8.44 -19.84 -9.21
N ILE A 16 -9.69 -19.63 -9.64
CA ILE A 16 -10.31 -20.29 -10.80
C ILE A 16 -9.64 -19.78 -12.08
N THR A 17 -9.17 -20.70 -12.93
CA THR A 17 -8.57 -20.36 -14.22
C THR A 17 -8.97 -21.36 -15.28
N LYS A 18 -9.08 -20.92 -16.54
CA LYS A 18 -9.38 -21.80 -17.68
C LYS A 18 -8.42 -22.99 -17.78
N SER A 19 -7.13 -22.78 -17.49
CA SER A 19 -6.14 -23.86 -17.51
C SER A 19 -6.36 -24.90 -16.41
N ARG A 20 -6.83 -24.49 -15.22
CA ARG A 20 -7.12 -25.40 -14.11
C ARG A 20 -8.46 -26.09 -14.30
N GLU A 21 -9.49 -25.38 -14.76
CA GLU A 21 -10.81 -25.95 -15.11
C GLU A 21 -10.72 -27.08 -16.15
N SER A 22 -9.68 -27.09 -16.99
CA SER A 22 -9.49 -28.15 -17.97
C SER A 22 -9.11 -29.51 -17.37
N VAL A 23 -8.66 -29.56 -16.10
CA VAL A 23 -8.16 -30.76 -15.43
C VAL A 23 -8.82 -31.07 -14.09
N VAL A 24 -9.53 -30.09 -13.50
CA VAL A 24 -10.28 -30.20 -12.25
C VAL A 24 -11.56 -29.37 -12.35
N ASP A 25 -12.56 -29.68 -11.53
CA ASP A 25 -13.79 -28.89 -11.49
C ASP A 25 -13.72 -27.89 -10.34
N PHE A 26 -14.41 -26.76 -10.48
CA PHE A 26 -14.50 -25.74 -9.44
C PHE A 26 -15.95 -25.52 -9.03
N THR A 27 -16.16 -25.13 -7.78
CA THR A 27 -17.44 -24.56 -7.35
C THR A 27 -17.62 -23.15 -7.92
N THR A 28 -18.83 -22.62 -7.79
CA THR A 28 -19.06 -21.18 -7.94
C THR A 28 -18.11 -20.41 -7.02
N PRO A 29 -17.58 -19.26 -7.48
CA PRO A 29 -16.64 -18.49 -6.68
C PRO A 29 -17.31 -18.00 -5.39
N PHE A 30 -16.77 -18.38 -4.24
CA PHE A 30 -17.29 -17.96 -2.93
C PHE A 30 -16.72 -16.60 -2.51
N HIS A 31 -15.63 -16.15 -3.14
CA HIS A 31 -14.95 -14.89 -2.84
C HIS A 31 -14.31 -14.31 -4.10
N GLN A 32 -14.32 -12.98 -4.22
CA GLN A 32 -13.68 -12.24 -5.30
C GLN A 32 -12.44 -11.53 -4.74
N GLU A 33 -11.27 -11.93 -5.23
CA GLU A 33 -9.98 -11.47 -4.75
C GLU A 33 -9.29 -10.57 -5.80
N PRO A 34 -9.27 -9.24 -5.59
CA PRO A 34 -8.52 -8.34 -6.46
C PRO A 34 -7.02 -8.42 -6.15
N SER A 35 -6.21 -8.28 -7.20
CA SER A 35 -4.77 -8.08 -7.05
C SER A 35 -4.49 -6.63 -6.67
N ALA A 36 -3.61 -6.43 -5.69
CA ALA A 36 -3.17 -5.11 -5.24
C ALA A 36 -1.64 -5.04 -5.17
N VAL A 37 -1.13 -3.80 -5.18
CA VAL A 37 0.29 -3.52 -4.99
C VAL A 37 0.46 -2.82 -3.65
N LEU A 38 1.35 -3.35 -2.81
CA LEU A 38 1.76 -2.78 -1.54
C LEU A 38 3.16 -2.15 -1.67
N LEU A 39 3.29 -0.91 -1.22
CA LEU A 39 4.53 -0.14 -1.23
C LEU A 39 4.86 0.27 0.21
N LEU A 40 6.10 0.08 0.65
CA LEU A 40 6.58 0.74 1.87
C LEU A 40 7.20 2.08 1.48
N LEU A 41 6.52 3.16 1.86
CA LEU A 41 6.98 4.52 1.64
C LEU A 41 7.73 4.98 2.89
N GLN A 42 9.03 5.20 2.73
CA GLN A 42 9.88 5.59 3.84
C GLN A 42 9.73 7.09 4.09
N ALA A 43 9.09 7.47 5.21
CA ALA A 43 9.06 8.85 5.65
C ALA A 43 10.49 9.33 5.98
N ARG A 44 10.91 10.46 5.39
CA ARG A 44 12.22 11.08 5.67
C ARG A 44 12.30 11.50 7.15
N ARG A 45 13.27 10.92 7.88
CA ARG A 45 13.19 10.72 9.34
C ARG A 45 13.57 11.89 10.26
N TRP A 46 13.64 13.15 9.81
CA TRP A 46 13.84 14.27 10.77
C TRP A 46 13.57 15.69 10.22
N LEU A 47 13.77 15.93 8.92
CA LEU A 47 13.53 17.24 8.29
C LEU A 47 12.11 17.40 7.70
N PHE A 48 11.23 16.41 7.89
CA PHE A 48 9.84 16.43 7.40
C PHE A 48 9.11 17.71 7.81
N PHE A 49 9.39 18.22 9.01
CA PHE A 49 8.73 19.42 9.52
C PHE A 49 8.89 20.64 8.60
N TYR A 50 10.04 20.78 7.91
CA TYR A 50 10.27 21.89 6.97
C TYR A 50 9.47 21.76 5.66
N GLU A 51 9.25 20.53 5.18
CA GLU A 51 8.50 20.25 3.95
C GLU A 51 6.98 20.40 4.14
N VAL A 52 6.47 20.27 5.38
CA VAL A 52 5.02 20.42 5.67
C VAL A 52 4.50 21.83 5.39
N PHE A 53 5.34 22.86 5.56
CA PHE A 53 4.94 24.25 5.37
C PHE A 53 5.69 24.90 4.22
N LYS A 54 4.98 25.64 3.36
CA LYS A 54 5.62 26.42 2.28
C LYS A 54 6.60 27.43 2.86
N SER A 55 7.66 27.77 2.13
CA SER A 55 8.71 28.72 2.58
C SER A 55 8.14 30.05 3.09
N ASN A 56 7.09 30.57 2.45
CA ASN A 56 6.40 31.79 2.90
C ASN A 56 5.69 31.62 4.26
N THR A 57 5.18 30.43 4.57
CA THR A 57 4.50 30.14 5.85
C THR A 57 5.50 30.14 7.01
N TRP A 58 6.73 29.68 6.78
CA TRP A 58 7.81 29.75 7.76
C TRP A 58 8.17 31.19 8.14
N ILE A 59 8.19 32.09 7.15
CA ILE A 59 8.37 33.53 7.39
C ILE A 59 7.22 34.05 8.25
N CYS A 60 5.97 33.67 7.98
CA CYS A 60 4.83 34.05 8.82
C CYS A 60 4.95 33.53 10.26
N ILE A 61 5.32 32.26 10.45
CA ILE A 61 5.51 31.64 11.77
C ILE A 61 6.60 32.37 12.56
N GLY A 62 7.68 32.81 11.91
CA GLY A 62 8.74 33.59 12.55
C GLY A 62 8.36 35.05 12.81
N CYS A 63 7.80 35.74 11.82
CA CYS A 63 7.57 37.19 11.86
C CYS A 63 6.35 37.60 12.70
N LEU A 64 5.26 36.81 12.70
CA LEU A 64 4.04 37.13 13.46
C LEU A 64 4.28 37.27 14.97
N PRO A 65 4.94 36.32 15.67
CA PRO A 65 5.19 36.47 17.10
C PRO A 65 6.16 37.62 17.41
N ILE A 66 7.12 37.90 16.54
CA ILE A 66 8.03 39.04 16.69
C ILE A 66 7.25 40.35 16.58
N LEU A 67 6.38 40.48 15.58
CA LEU A 67 5.51 41.65 15.40
C LEU A 67 4.58 41.84 16.60
N MET A 68 3.96 40.76 17.08
CA MET A 68 3.08 40.81 18.25
C MET A 68 3.85 41.23 19.51
N THR A 69 5.09 40.78 19.68
CA THR A 69 5.96 41.18 20.80
C THR A 69 6.34 42.66 20.71
N LEU A 70 6.64 43.16 19.51
CA LEU A 70 6.92 44.59 19.28
C LEU A 70 5.70 45.46 19.58
N VAL A 71 4.52 45.06 19.12
CA VAL A 71 3.27 45.78 19.40
C VAL A 71 2.97 45.79 20.89
N LEU A 72 3.10 44.65 21.58
CA LEU A 72 2.92 44.58 23.03
C LEU A 72 3.96 45.44 23.78
N CYS A 73 5.21 45.48 23.32
CA CYS A 73 6.26 46.31 23.90
C CYS A 73 5.98 47.81 23.69
N LEU A 74 5.49 48.21 22.51
CA LEU A 74 5.05 49.58 22.23
C LEU A 74 3.83 49.98 23.06
N VAL A 75 2.83 49.09 23.16
CA VAL A 75 1.66 49.30 24.02
C VAL A 75 2.08 49.41 25.48
N TYR A 76 3.00 48.56 25.95
CA TYR A 76 3.57 48.66 27.30
C TYR A 76 4.30 49.98 27.52
N ALA A 77 5.11 50.43 26.55
CA ALA A 77 5.83 51.71 26.62
C ALA A 77 4.88 52.92 26.65
N ILE A 78 3.76 52.86 25.93
CA ILE A 78 2.73 53.92 25.91
C ILE A 78 1.84 53.86 27.16
N MET A 79 1.47 52.67 27.63
CA MET A 79 0.62 52.45 28.81
C MET A 79 1.40 52.53 30.14
N TYR A 80 2.74 52.63 30.10
CA TYR A 80 3.61 52.81 31.26
C TYR A 80 3.24 54.03 32.11
N GLN A 81 2.49 54.98 31.54
CA GLN A 81 2.11 56.20 32.25
C GLN A 81 0.72 56.15 32.92
N HIS A 82 -0.10 55.10 32.75
CA HIS A 82 -1.49 55.17 33.22
C HIS A 82 -2.16 53.93 33.84
N ILE A 83 -1.51 52.78 34.06
CA ILE A 83 -2.20 51.63 34.69
C ILE A 83 -1.33 50.80 35.65
N ASN A 84 -1.88 50.53 36.84
CA ASN A 84 -1.30 49.75 37.92
C ASN A 84 -2.33 48.69 38.36
N TRP A 85 -2.24 47.44 37.89
CA TRP A 85 -2.42 46.16 38.64
C TRP A 85 -2.35 44.91 37.72
N PRO A 86 -2.36 43.64 38.21
CA PRO A 86 -1.66 42.51 37.62
C PRO A 86 -2.65 41.60 36.86
N THR A 87 -2.23 40.38 36.56
CA THR A 87 -3.05 39.24 36.10
C THR A 87 -3.43 39.14 34.61
N ILE A 88 -2.67 38.23 33.96
CA ILE A 88 -3.11 37.14 33.05
C ILE A 88 -3.43 37.60 31.61
N PRO A 89 -2.75 37.03 30.57
CA PRO A 89 -3.20 35.75 30.01
C PRO A 89 -2.12 34.70 29.76
N VAL A 90 -2.19 33.64 30.57
CA VAL A 90 -1.95 32.26 30.14
C VAL A 90 -2.99 31.94 29.05
N THR A 91 -2.70 32.16 27.76
CA THR A 91 -3.48 31.58 26.63
C THR A 91 -2.76 31.53 25.28
N PHE A 92 -1.43 31.70 25.20
CA PHE A 92 -0.74 31.63 23.89
C PHE A 92 -0.31 30.22 23.42
N ALA A 93 -0.64 29.15 24.16
CA ALA A 93 -0.12 27.80 23.88
C ALA A 93 -1.07 26.85 23.11
N HIS A 94 -2.27 27.27 22.68
CA HIS A 94 -3.28 26.34 22.11
C HIS A 94 -3.48 26.39 20.59
N VAL A 95 -2.72 27.19 19.82
CA VAL A 95 -3.00 27.38 18.37
C VAL A 95 -2.16 26.50 17.43
N CYS A 96 -1.25 25.65 17.91
CA CYS A 96 -0.42 24.82 17.03
C CYS A 96 -0.61 23.30 17.20
N PHE A 97 -1.81 22.83 17.50
CA PHE A 97 -2.15 21.41 17.33
C PHE A 97 -3.25 21.26 16.27
N GLY A 98 -2.82 21.30 15.02
CA GLY A 98 -3.71 21.13 13.87
C GLY A 98 -3.00 20.44 12.72
N ASN A 99 -3.07 19.10 12.74
CA ASN A 99 -2.81 18.18 11.63
C ASN A 99 -1.35 18.08 11.12
N ILE A 100 -0.50 17.40 11.90
CA ILE A 100 0.59 16.62 11.32
C ILE A 100 -0.03 15.32 10.80
N LEU A 101 -0.67 15.39 9.64
CA LEU A 101 -0.97 14.18 8.88
C LEU A 101 0.28 13.81 8.10
N CYS A 102 0.64 12.53 8.12
CA CYS A 102 1.70 11.99 7.29
C CYS A 102 1.32 12.22 5.82
N GLN A 103 1.82 13.29 5.21
CA GLN A 103 1.68 13.49 3.78
C GLN A 103 2.65 12.54 3.08
N ILE A 104 2.11 11.38 2.72
CA ILE A 104 2.80 10.39 1.90
C ILE A 104 2.45 10.70 0.44
N GLU A 105 3.38 11.30 -0.30
CA GLU A 105 3.24 11.44 -1.75
C GLU A 105 3.52 10.10 -2.43
N MET A 106 2.55 9.61 -3.20
CA MET A 106 2.67 8.37 -3.96
C MET A 106 3.56 8.60 -5.19
N PRO A 107 4.55 7.73 -5.45
CA PRO A 107 5.44 7.87 -6.62
C PRO A 107 4.70 7.70 -7.95
N PHE A 108 3.66 6.89 -7.95
CA PHE A 108 2.77 6.63 -9.08
C PHE A 108 1.39 6.23 -8.55
N LYS A 109 0.35 6.48 -9.35
CA LYS A 109 -1.04 6.16 -8.99
C LYS A 109 -1.61 4.98 -9.77
N THR A 110 -0.94 4.60 -10.86
CA THR A 110 -1.40 3.56 -11.79
C THR A 110 -0.38 2.44 -11.95
N LEU A 111 -0.86 1.31 -12.44
CA LEU A 111 -0.04 0.14 -12.71
C LEU A 111 0.93 0.38 -13.87
N ASP A 112 0.53 1.17 -14.87
CA ASP A 112 1.43 1.63 -15.95
C ASP A 112 2.57 2.50 -15.41
N GLY A 113 2.28 3.39 -14.44
CA GLY A 113 3.32 4.17 -13.77
C GLY A 113 4.34 3.30 -13.05
N LEU A 114 3.89 2.22 -12.40
CA LEU A 114 4.79 1.22 -11.81
C LEU A 114 5.58 0.45 -12.87
N ALA A 115 4.99 0.16 -14.02
CA ALA A 115 5.65 -0.59 -15.08
C ALA A 115 6.76 0.23 -15.76
N ASP A 116 6.54 1.53 -15.95
CA ASP A 116 7.47 2.44 -16.63
C ASP A 116 8.57 2.98 -15.70
N ASP A 117 8.31 3.01 -14.39
CA ASP A 117 9.30 3.42 -13.39
C ASP A 117 10.54 2.50 -13.40
N LYS A 118 11.74 3.04 -13.17
CA LYS A 118 13.00 2.27 -13.20
C LYS A 118 13.57 1.98 -11.82
N GLU A 119 13.09 2.67 -10.79
CA GLU A 119 13.68 2.60 -9.46
C GLU A 119 13.02 1.52 -8.59
N TYR A 120 11.71 1.36 -8.71
CA TYR A 120 10.94 0.38 -7.97
C TYR A 120 11.12 -1.01 -8.54
N THR A 121 11.52 -1.96 -7.70
CA THR A 121 11.52 -3.38 -8.08
C THR A 121 10.16 -3.99 -7.80
N LEU A 122 9.56 -4.61 -8.82
CA LEU A 122 8.29 -5.35 -8.69
C LEU A 122 8.57 -6.76 -8.18
N VAL A 123 7.91 -7.15 -7.09
CA VAL A 123 8.03 -8.49 -6.48
C VAL A 123 6.71 -9.24 -6.61
N ILE A 124 6.79 -10.49 -7.06
CA ILE A 124 5.67 -11.46 -7.10
C ILE A 124 6.13 -12.83 -6.59
N GLN A 125 5.17 -13.62 -6.11
CA GLN A 125 5.44 -15.01 -5.73
C GLN A 125 5.47 -15.95 -6.95
N ARG A 126 6.42 -16.89 -6.92
CA ARG A 126 6.60 -17.93 -7.93
C ARG A 126 5.47 -18.95 -7.95
N SER A 127 5.31 -19.60 -9.10
CA SER A 127 4.36 -20.67 -9.36
C SER A 127 2.90 -20.26 -9.12
N THR A 128 2.61 -18.97 -9.23
CA THR A 128 1.27 -18.41 -9.06
C THR A 128 0.57 -18.24 -10.40
N THR A 129 -0.77 -18.21 -10.38
CA THR A 129 -1.58 -17.85 -11.55
C THR A 129 -1.15 -16.52 -12.16
N ARG A 130 -0.71 -15.59 -11.30
CA ARG A 130 -0.28 -14.26 -11.70
C ARG A 130 1.05 -14.26 -12.45
N GLU A 131 2.01 -15.09 -12.03
CA GLU A 131 3.25 -15.29 -12.79
C GLU A 131 2.92 -15.76 -14.22
N ILE A 132 1.99 -16.71 -14.35
CA ILE A 132 1.54 -17.23 -15.65
C ILE A 132 0.82 -16.16 -16.46
N LEU A 133 -0.04 -15.35 -15.82
CA LEU A 133 -0.77 -14.25 -16.45
C LEU A 133 0.19 -13.25 -17.11
N PHE A 134 1.21 -12.79 -16.36
CA PHE A 134 2.19 -11.83 -16.86
C PHE A 134 3.10 -12.44 -17.92
N LYS A 135 3.53 -13.69 -17.71
CA LYS A 135 4.37 -14.42 -18.68
C LYS A 135 3.67 -14.63 -20.03
N ASN A 136 2.36 -14.86 -20.02
CA ASN A 136 1.57 -15.09 -21.23
C ASN A 136 1.07 -13.79 -21.89
N ALA A 137 1.21 -12.65 -21.22
CA ALA A 137 0.81 -11.37 -21.77
C ALA A 137 1.70 -11.00 -22.98
N LYS A 138 1.06 -10.70 -24.11
CA LYS A 138 1.75 -10.32 -25.36
C LYS A 138 1.99 -8.81 -25.47
N HIS A 139 1.06 -8.01 -24.96
CA HIS A 139 1.05 -6.55 -25.09
C HIS A 139 0.49 -5.90 -23.81
N GLY A 140 0.57 -4.57 -23.73
CA GLY A 140 -0.01 -3.79 -22.63
C GLY A 140 0.80 -3.85 -21.33
N VAL A 141 0.19 -3.36 -20.25
CA VAL A 141 0.86 -3.19 -18.94
C VAL A 141 1.40 -4.52 -18.38
N TYR A 142 0.67 -5.63 -18.52
CA TYR A 142 1.11 -6.93 -18.02
C TYR A 142 2.38 -7.45 -18.71
N ARG A 143 2.56 -7.13 -20.01
CA ARG A 143 3.79 -7.46 -20.72
C ARG A 143 4.97 -6.65 -20.20
N LYS A 144 4.77 -5.35 -19.98
CA LYS A 144 5.80 -4.46 -19.40
C LYS A 144 6.21 -4.91 -18.00
N LEU A 145 5.23 -5.27 -17.14
CA LEU A 145 5.51 -5.78 -15.80
C LEU A 145 6.31 -7.08 -15.84
N TRP A 146 6.01 -7.97 -16.79
CA TRP A 146 6.80 -9.20 -16.97
C TRP A 146 8.24 -8.90 -17.36
N GLU A 147 8.47 -7.98 -18.29
CA GLU A 147 9.81 -7.55 -18.69
C GLU A 147 10.58 -6.94 -17.51
N LYS A 148 9.91 -6.13 -16.69
CA LYS A 148 10.48 -5.57 -15.45
C LYS A 148 10.89 -6.64 -14.44
N ILE A 149 10.09 -7.70 -14.28
CA ILE A 149 10.44 -8.86 -13.43
C ILE A 149 11.66 -9.60 -13.98
N GLN A 150 11.74 -9.75 -15.31
CA GLN A 150 12.85 -10.43 -15.98
C GLN A 150 14.18 -9.66 -15.88
N GLN A 151 14.15 -8.35 -15.64
CA GLN A 151 15.36 -7.55 -15.43
C GLN A 151 16.12 -7.99 -14.15
N TYR A 152 15.39 -8.33 -13.08
CA TYR A 152 15.95 -8.75 -11.80
C TYR A 152 15.24 -9.98 -11.23
N PRO A 153 15.38 -11.17 -11.85
CA PRO A 153 14.54 -12.32 -11.54
C PRO A 153 14.79 -12.87 -10.12
N LYS A 154 16.01 -12.75 -9.59
CA LYS A 154 16.34 -13.19 -8.23
C LYS A 154 15.69 -12.33 -7.14
N ARG A 155 15.51 -11.02 -7.43
CA ARG A 155 14.91 -10.05 -6.50
C ARG A 155 13.39 -10.02 -6.63
N SER A 156 12.90 -10.13 -7.86
CA SER A 156 11.49 -9.99 -8.22
C SER A 156 10.66 -11.26 -7.97
N LEU A 157 11.26 -12.45 -8.05
CA LEU A 157 10.55 -13.72 -7.91
C LEU A 157 10.89 -14.42 -6.58
N VAL A 158 9.96 -14.34 -5.63
CA VAL A 158 10.09 -14.91 -4.28
C VAL A 158 9.29 -16.21 -4.11
N ASN A 159 9.70 -17.03 -3.15
CA ASN A 159 9.07 -18.35 -2.92
C ASN A 159 7.91 -18.30 -1.91
N SER A 160 7.80 -17.25 -1.11
CA SER A 160 6.85 -17.13 0.00
C SER A 160 6.45 -15.67 0.23
N THR A 161 5.21 -15.44 0.65
CA THR A 161 4.71 -14.15 1.14
C THR A 161 5.57 -13.59 2.28
N THR A 162 6.04 -14.44 3.20
CA THR A 162 6.88 -14.00 4.33
C THR A 162 8.23 -13.45 3.87
N ALA A 163 8.83 -14.08 2.85
CA ALA A 163 10.06 -13.58 2.22
C ALA A 163 9.80 -12.25 1.50
N ALA A 164 8.66 -12.13 0.81
CA ALA A 164 8.27 -10.89 0.14
C ALA A 164 8.12 -9.73 1.12
N MET A 165 7.42 -9.94 2.24
CA MET A 165 7.21 -8.94 3.28
C MET A 165 8.51 -8.56 3.97
N THR A 166 9.40 -9.52 4.21
CA THR A 166 10.73 -9.27 4.77
C THR A 166 11.56 -8.40 3.81
N ASN A 167 11.53 -8.69 2.51
CA ASN A 167 12.24 -7.89 1.50
C ASN A 167 11.67 -6.47 1.44
N LEU A 168 10.33 -6.34 1.44
CA LEU A 168 9.64 -5.06 1.44
C LEU A 168 10.13 -4.16 2.58
N GLN A 169 10.33 -4.72 3.78
CA GLN A 169 10.80 -3.99 4.97
C GLN A 169 12.31 -3.68 4.96
N ARG A 170 13.13 -4.56 4.36
CA ARG A 170 14.60 -4.43 4.39
C ARG A 170 15.14 -3.55 3.29
N GLU A 171 14.49 -3.56 2.13
CA GLU A 171 15.00 -2.93 0.92
C GLU A 171 14.09 -1.77 0.51
N PRO A 172 14.66 -0.58 0.26
CA PRO A 172 13.88 0.54 -0.22
C PRO A 172 13.41 0.31 -1.66
N LYS A 173 12.33 0.99 -2.04
CA LYS A 173 11.76 0.98 -3.40
C LYS A 173 11.39 -0.42 -3.90
N ILE A 174 10.68 -1.18 -3.06
CA ILE A 174 10.05 -2.44 -3.47
C ILE A 174 8.54 -2.22 -3.58
N ALA A 175 7.96 -2.78 -4.64
CA ALA A 175 6.52 -2.90 -4.84
C ALA A 175 6.16 -4.38 -4.78
N TYR A 176 5.43 -4.80 -3.73
CA TYR A 176 4.98 -6.19 -3.62
C TYR A 176 3.56 -6.33 -4.16
N LEU A 177 3.38 -7.22 -5.12
CA LEU A 177 2.11 -7.44 -5.79
C LEU A 177 1.56 -8.81 -5.40
N ALA A 178 0.44 -8.79 -4.69
CA ALA A 178 -0.25 -9.98 -4.20
C ALA A 178 -1.77 -9.76 -4.10
N ASP A 179 -2.47 -10.74 -3.54
CA ASP A 179 -3.89 -10.68 -3.24
C ASP A 179 -4.13 -9.63 -2.13
N LYS A 180 -5.15 -8.80 -2.29
CA LYS A 180 -5.41 -7.68 -1.39
C LYS A 180 -5.70 -8.14 0.04
N THR A 181 -6.42 -9.24 0.22
CA THR A 181 -6.72 -9.82 1.54
C THR A 181 -5.44 -10.29 2.23
N ASP A 182 -4.58 -11.02 1.51
CA ASP A 182 -3.26 -11.44 2.02
C ASP A 182 -2.39 -10.25 2.43
N LEU A 183 -2.34 -9.21 1.61
CA LEU A 183 -1.58 -7.99 1.90
C LEU A 183 -2.13 -7.24 3.11
N LYS A 184 -3.46 -7.15 3.25
CA LYS A 184 -4.11 -6.53 4.42
C LYS A 184 -3.80 -7.29 5.70
N GLN A 185 -3.84 -8.62 5.66
CA GLN A 185 -3.54 -9.45 6.82
C GLN A 185 -2.10 -9.28 7.30
N HIS A 186 -1.15 -9.09 6.39
CA HIS A 186 0.28 -8.97 6.69
C HIS A 186 0.76 -7.52 6.83
N ARG A 187 -0.14 -6.53 6.71
CA ARG A 187 0.18 -5.11 6.89
C ARG A 187 0.38 -4.83 8.38
N SER A 188 1.50 -4.21 8.72
CA SER A 188 1.74 -3.67 10.07
C SER A 188 0.85 -2.45 10.30
N ASP A 189 0.26 -2.30 11.49
CA ASP A 189 -0.51 -1.12 11.92
C ASP A 189 0.39 -0.05 12.57
N LYS A 190 1.56 0.23 11.97
CA LYS A 190 2.54 1.18 12.52
C LYS A 190 2.45 2.53 11.81
N LEU A 191 2.03 3.53 12.56
CA LEU A 191 1.96 4.93 12.13
C LEU A 191 3.21 5.36 11.31
N CYS A 192 2.99 5.86 10.09
CA CYS A 192 4.01 6.36 9.14
C CYS A 192 5.04 5.33 8.62
N SER A 193 4.84 4.04 8.92
CA SER A 193 5.55 2.90 8.31
C SER A 193 4.57 1.89 7.70
N ASP A 194 3.30 2.27 7.61
CA ASP A 194 2.25 1.47 7.02
C ASP A 194 2.50 1.37 5.51
N GLY A 195 2.45 0.14 5.00
CA GLY A 195 2.46 -0.07 3.56
C GLY A 195 1.26 0.61 2.92
N VAL A 196 1.50 1.44 1.91
CA VAL A 196 0.44 2.12 1.16
C VAL A 196 0.07 1.26 -0.03
N PHE A 197 -1.24 1.08 -0.23
CA PHE A 197 -1.76 0.40 -1.40
C PHE A 197 -1.78 1.35 -2.59
N LEU A 198 -1.38 0.84 -3.75
CA LEU A 198 -1.68 1.51 -5.01
C LEU A 198 -3.21 1.63 -5.14
N PRO A 199 -3.77 2.80 -5.53
CA PRO A 199 -5.21 2.98 -5.64
C PRO A 199 -5.85 2.10 -6.70
N GLU A 200 -5.09 1.74 -7.73
CA GLU A 200 -5.54 0.85 -8.80
C GLU A 200 -5.47 -0.61 -8.37
N GLU A 201 -6.63 -1.27 -8.38
CA GLU A 201 -6.80 -2.72 -8.21
C GLU A 201 -7.07 -3.35 -9.57
N PHE A 202 -6.58 -4.56 -9.79
CA PHE A 202 -6.70 -5.24 -11.08
C PHE A 202 -6.84 -6.74 -10.91
N TYR A 203 -7.22 -7.42 -11.99
CA TYR A 203 -7.31 -8.87 -12.06
C TYR A 203 -8.10 -9.48 -10.89
N ASN A 204 -9.41 -9.22 -10.89
CA ASN A 204 -10.33 -9.75 -9.88
C ASN A 204 -10.54 -11.25 -10.10
N SER A 205 -9.92 -12.06 -9.25
CA SER A 205 -9.94 -13.52 -9.35
C SER A 205 -11.00 -14.11 -8.45
N GLY A 206 -11.84 -14.99 -8.99
CA GLY A 206 -12.75 -15.80 -8.17
C GLY A 206 -11.99 -16.91 -7.46
N PHE A 207 -12.13 -17.01 -6.14
CA PHE A 207 -11.70 -18.16 -5.37
C PHE A 207 -12.83 -19.17 -5.27
N GLY A 208 -12.52 -20.42 -5.64
CA GLY A 208 -13.46 -21.53 -5.62
C GLY A 208 -12.85 -22.76 -4.96
N LEU A 209 -13.70 -23.65 -4.46
CA LEU A 209 -13.26 -24.96 -3.99
C LEU A 209 -12.90 -25.82 -5.20
N VAL A 210 -11.82 -26.57 -5.11
CA VAL A 210 -11.40 -27.48 -6.18
C VAL A 210 -11.93 -28.87 -5.90
N LEU A 211 -12.62 -29.44 -6.87
CA LEU A 211 -13.15 -30.79 -6.85
C LEU A 211 -12.41 -31.66 -7.87
N LYS A 212 -12.41 -32.98 -7.67
CA LYS A 212 -12.02 -33.91 -8.73
C LYS A 212 -12.84 -33.68 -9.99
N HIS A 213 -12.23 -33.88 -11.15
CA HIS A 213 -12.93 -33.77 -12.43
C HIS A 213 -14.12 -34.74 -12.50
N ARG A 214 -15.29 -34.21 -12.88
CA ARG A 214 -16.63 -34.83 -12.89
C ARG A 214 -17.06 -35.35 -11.52
N ALA A 215 -16.90 -34.52 -10.49
CA ALA A 215 -17.34 -34.87 -9.15
C ALA A 215 -18.87 -34.96 -9.05
N PRO A 216 -19.44 -36.05 -8.49
CA PRO A 216 -20.89 -36.21 -8.37
C PRO A 216 -21.53 -35.23 -7.36
N TYR A 217 -20.72 -34.57 -6.55
CA TYR A 217 -21.13 -33.64 -5.49
C TYR A 217 -21.02 -32.16 -5.86
N GLU A 218 -20.55 -31.81 -7.07
CA GLU A 218 -20.36 -30.41 -7.49
C GLU A 218 -21.65 -29.58 -7.35
N LYS A 219 -22.78 -30.13 -7.79
CA LYS A 219 -24.08 -29.44 -7.71
C LYS A 219 -24.46 -29.11 -6.27
N GLN A 220 -24.20 -30.02 -5.34
CA GLN A 220 -24.53 -29.85 -3.93
C GLN A 220 -23.69 -28.74 -3.30
N PHE A 221 -22.42 -28.61 -3.70
CA PHE A 221 -21.57 -27.51 -3.25
C PHE A 221 -22.00 -26.15 -3.82
N ASN A 222 -22.49 -26.11 -5.05
CA ASN A 222 -22.94 -24.87 -5.70
C ASN A 222 -24.34 -24.41 -5.22
N LEU A 223 -25.02 -25.19 -4.39
CA LEU A 223 -26.32 -24.85 -3.79
C LEU A 223 -26.21 -24.22 -2.41
N MET A 224 -25.03 -24.25 -1.79
CA MET A 224 -24.73 -23.55 -0.53
C MET A 224 -24.43 -22.08 -0.80
#